data_AF-A0A7C7QAI0-F1
#
_entry.id   AF-A0A7C7QAI0-F1
#
_cell.length_a   1.000
_cell.length_b   1.000
_cell.length_c   1.000
_cell.angle_alpha   90.00
_cell.angle_beta   90.00
_cell.angle_gamma   90.00
#
_symmetry.space_group_name_H-M   'P 1'
#
loop_
_entity.id
_entity.type
_entity.pdbx_description
1 polymer ?
#
loop_
_entity_poly.entity_id
_entity_poly.type
_entity_poly.pdbx_seq_one_letter_code
_entity_poly.pdbx_strand_id
1 'polypeptide(L)'
;EDLETARVLLEAERYYASVFFSQQAAEKALKALYVHKRRELPKTHNLVELAIDLEASERVMEAAQELTPNYLVTRYVNAAAGVPAQMYNSRSAKMHLDCAEAVMQWTRKSLLK
;
A
#
# COMPACT_ATOMS: atom_id res chain seq x y z
N GLU A 1 1.32 1.90 -13.31
CA GLU A 1 0.96 3.33 -13.29
C GLU A 1 1.10 3.89 -11.88
N ASP A 2 0.29 3.45 -10.90
CA ASP A 2 0.32 4.05 -9.54
C ASP A 2 1.68 4.02 -8.84
N LEU A 3 2.44 2.93 -8.97
CA LEU A 3 3.78 2.82 -8.37
C LEU A 3 4.76 3.84 -8.97
N GLU A 4 4.64 4.10 -10.26
CA GLU A 4 5.46 5.12 -10.93
C GLU A 4 5.05 6.52 -10.48
N THR A 5 3.74 6.77 -10.42
CA THR A 5 3.19 8.01 -9.87
C THR A 5 3.68 8.26 -8.45
N ALA A 6 3.69 7.23 -7.59
CA ALA A 6 4.22 7.32 -6.24
C ALA A 6 5.71 7.73 -6.24
N ARG A 7 6.54 7.14 -7.11
CA ARG A 7 7.96 7.48 -7.23
C ARG A 7 8.18 8.93 -7.66
N VAL A 8 7.48 9.37 -8.72
CA VAL A 8 7.57 10.76 -9.21
C VAL A 8 7.14 11.76 -8.12
N LEU A 9 6.10 11.45 -7.36
CA LEU A 9 5.62 12.31 -6.28
C LEU A 9 6.57 12.34 -5.09
N LEU A 10 7.29 11.26 -4.80
CA LEU A 10 8.34 11.24 -3.79
C LEU A 10 9.47 12.20 -4.16
N GLU A 11 9.94 12.14 -5.42
CA GLU A 11 10.99 13.02 -5.96
C GLU A 11 10.54 14.48 -6.00
N ALA A 12 9.27 14.75 -6.26
CA ALA A 12 8.67 16.09 -6.23
C ALA A 12 8.31 16.57 -4.80
N GLU A 13 8.75 15.86 -3.76
CA GLU A 13 8.48 16.16 -2.35
C GLU A 13 6.98 16.25 -2.00
N ARG A 14 6.12 15.56 -2.77
CA ARG A 14 4.68 15.44 -2.52
C ARG A 14 4.39 14.17 -1.72
N TYR A 15 4.91 14.12 -0.50
CA TYR A 15 4.96 12.91 0.33
C TYR A 15 3.60 12.26 0.59
N TYR A 16 2.58 13.05 0.93
CA TYR A 16 1.22 12.51 1.12
C TYR A 16 0.69 11.81 -0.13
N ALA A 17 0.87 12.44 -1.30
CA ALA A 17 0.40 11.88 -2.56
C ALA A 17 1.22 10.63 -2.94
N SER A 18 2.54 10.64 -2.71
CA SER A 18 3.40 9.46 -2.86
C SER A 18 2.90 8.28 -2.02
N VAL A 19 2.54 8.52 -0.76
CA VAL A 19 2.00 7.48 0.13
C VAL A 19 0.66 6.96 -0.37
N PHE A 20 -0.26 7.85 -0.75
CA PHE A 20 -1.55 7.47 -1.30
C PHE A 20 -1.40 6.56 -2.52
N PHE A 21 -0.56 6.93 -3.49
CA PHE A 21 -0.33 6.11 -4.67
C PHE A 21 0.43 4.81 -4.38
N SER A 22 1.25 4.77 -3.34
CA SER A 22 1.88 3.52 -2.87
C SER A 22 0.83 2.53 -2.37
N GLN A 23 -0.13 2.99 -1.56
CA GLN A 23 -1.25 2.16 -1.12
C GLN A 23 -2.10 1.70 -2.31
N GLN A 24 -2.44 2.58 -3.25
CA GLN A 24 -3.22 2.23 -4.44
C GLN A 24 -2.52 1.19 -5.32
N ALA A 25 -1.20 1.31 -5.50
CA ALA A 25 -0.41 0.34 -6.24
C ALA A 25 -0.49 -1.06 -5.62
N ALA A 26 -0.28 -1.16 -4.31
CA ALA A 26 -0.36 -2.42 -3.58
C ALA A 26 -1.77 -3.01 -3.58
N GLU A 27 -2.80 -2.18 -3.33
CA GLU A 27 -4.20 -2.62 -3.34
C GLU A 27 -4.58 -3.23 -4.69
N LYS A 28 -4.34 -2.51 -5.78
CA LYS A 28 -4.67 -3.00 -7.13
C LYS A 28 -3.93 -4.29 -7.46
N ALA A 29 -2.67 -4.41 -7.04
CA ALA A 29 -1.87 -5.62 -7.24
C ALA A 29 -2.44 -6.83 -6.50
N LEU A 30 -2.77 -6.66 -5.21
CA LEU A 30 -3.38 -7.72 -4.41
C LEU A 30 -4.75 -8.11 -4.96
N LYS A 31 -5.59 -7.13 -5.32
CA LYS A 31 -6.90 -7.39 -5.93
C LYS A 31 -6.80 -8.12 -7.26
N ALA A 32 -5.83 -7.77 -8.11
CA ALA A 32 -5.59 -8.47 -9.37
C ALA A 32 -5.23 -9.95 -9.13
N LEU A 33 -4.35 -10.23 -8.16
CA LEU A 33 -4.02 -11.60 -7.77
C LEU A 33 -5.24 -12.33 -7.17
N TYR A 34 -6.05 -11.64 -6.38
CA TYR A 34 -7.30 -12.17 -5.80
C TYR A 34 -8.27 -12.61 -6.89
N VAL A 35 -8.54 -11.73 -7.87
CA VAL A 35 -9.40 -12.07 -9.02
C VAL A 35 -8.83 -13.25 -9.80
N HIS A 36 -7.51 -13.31 -9.98
CA HIS A 36 -6.86 -14.42 -10.68
C HIS A 36 -7.05 -15.76 -9.95
N LYS A 37 -6.82 -15.80 -8.62
CA LYS A 37 -6.86 -17.03 -7.82
C LYS A 37 -8.26 -17.45 -7.38
N ARG A 38 -9.11 -16.49 -6.99
CA ARG A 38 -10.42 -16.73 -6.38
C ARG A 38 -11.60 -16.53 -7.33
N ARG A 39 -11.37 -15.93 -8.50
CA ARG A 39 -12.42 -15.59 -9.50
C ARG A 39 -13.50 -14.66 -8.96
N GLU A 40 -13.17 -13.90 -7.92
CA GLU A 40 -14.05 -12.93 -7.28
C GLU A 40 -13.38 -11.57 -7.20
N LEU A 41 -14.20 -10.50 -7.25
CA LEU A 41 -13.73 -9.13 -7.06
C LEU A 41 -13.89 -8.73 -5.58
N PRO A 42 -12.80 -8.63 -4.81
CA PRO A 42 -12.89 -8.28 -3.40
C PRO A 42 -13.33 -6.81 -3.22
N LYS A 43 -14.28 -6.57 -2.31
CA LYS A 43 -14.86 -5.25 -2.01
C LYS A 43 -14.25 -4.57 -0.77
N THR A 44 -13.04 -4.97 -0.37
CA THR A 44 -12.31 -4.37 0.75
C THR A 44 -11.19 -3.47 0.25
N HIS A 45 -10.82 -2.48 1.07
CA HIS A 45 -9.60 -1.66 0.89
C HIS A 45 -8.54 -2.00 1.94
N ASN A 46 -8.79 -3.01 2.78
CA ASN A 46 -7.86 -3.46 3.78
C ASN A 46 -6.85 -4.42 3.14
N LEU A 47 -5.60 -3.98 3.01
CA LEU A 47 -4.56 -4.79 2.37
C LEU A 47 -4.20 -6.02 3.23
N VAL A 48 -4.37 -5.92 4.55
CA VAL A 48 -4.10 -7.04 5.48
C VAL A 48 -5.10 -8.18 5.24
N GLU A 49 -6.39 -7.86 5.11
CA GLU A 49 -7.42 -8.86 4.77
C GLU A 49 -7.09 -9.56 3.44
N LEU A 50 -6.75 -8.77 2.40
CA LEU A 50 -6.36 -9.33 1.11
C LEU A 50 -5.11 -10.22 1.21
N ALA A 51 -4.10 -9.80 1.98
CA ALA A 51 -2.86 -10.54 2.15
C ALA A 51 -3.08 -11.86 2.92
N ILE A 52 -3.98 -11.88 3.91
CA ILE A 52 -4.35 -13.09 4.67
C ILE A 52 -5.05 -14.08 3.73
N ASP A 53 -6.07 -13.63 3.01
CA ASP A 53 -6.84 -14.47 2.09
C ASP A 53 -6.00 -15.05 0.94
N LEU A 54 -4.93 -14.35 0.57
CA LEU A 54 -3.99 -14.75 -0.47
C LEU A 54 -2.80 -15.58 0.06
N GLU A 55 -2.77 -15.85 1.37
CA GLU A 55 -1.69 -16.58 2.05
C GLU A 55 -0.32 -15.96 1.74
N ALA A 56 -0.24 -14.63 1.85
CA ALA A 56 0.94 -13.88 1.49
C ALA A 56 2.11 -14.15 2.44
N SER A 57 3.34 -13.96 1.94
CA SER A 57 4.54 -14.06 2.77
C SER A 57 4.53 -13.02 3.89
N GLU A 58 5.21 -13.31 5.01
CA GLU A 58 5.36 -12.40 6.15
C GLU A 58 5.76 -10.97 5.75
N ARG A 59 6.74 -10.82 4.86
CA ARG A 59 7.17 -9.50 4.33
C ARG A 59 6.04 -8.71 3.66
N VAL A 60 5.11 -9.40 2.98
CA VAL A 60 3.96 -8.76 2.33
C VAL A 60 2.90 -8.41 3.36
N MET A 61 2.76 -9.23 4.40
CA MET A 61 1.88 -8.92 5.52
C MET A 61 2.31 -7.65 6.25
N GLU A 62 3.60 -7.51 6.56
CA GLU A 62 4.17 -6.30 7.15
C GLU A 62 3.96 -5.08 6.25
N ALA A 63 4.22 -5.21 4.95
CA ALA A 63 4.00 -4.15 3.98
C ALA A 63 2.50 -3.75 3.89
N ALA A 64 1.59 -4.73 3.94
CA ALA A 64 0.15 -4.48 3.93
C ALA A 64 -0.32 -3.74 5.19
N GLN A 65 0.25 -4.05 6.35
CA GLN A 65 -0.05 -3.34 7.60
C GLN A 65 0.39 -1.88 7.53
N GLU A 66 1.60 -1.61 7.03
CA GLU A 66 2.13 -0.25 6.88
C GLU A 66 1.31 0.57 5.88
N LEU A 67 0.95 -0.03 4.74
CA LEU A 67 0.21 0.65 3.68
C LEU A 67 -1.29 0.85 3.99
N THR A 68 -1.85 0.13 4.97
CA THR A 68 -3.28 0.24 5.27
C THR A 68 -3.55 1.54 6.04
N PRO A 69 -4.41 2.46 5.51
CA PRO A 69 -4.62 3.80 6.07
C PRO A 69 -5.07 3.84 7.54
N ASN A 70 -5.65 2.74 8.03
CA ASN A 70 -6.12 2.60 9.40
C ASN A 70 -5.02 2.87 10.44
N TYR A 71 -3.76 2.60 10.11
CA TYR A 71 -2.65 2.83 11.03
C TYR A 71 -2.40 4.32 11.31
N LEU A 72 -2.64 5.19 10.32
CA LEU A 72 -2.29 6.60 10.41
C LEU A 72 -3.44 7.45 10.92
N VAL A 73 -4.68 7.15 10.52
CA VAL A 73 -5.86 7.88 11.01
C VAL A 73 -6.08 7.60 12.50
N THR A 74 -5.94 6.36 12.96
CA THR A 74 -6.21 6.03 14.38
C THR A 74 -5.15 6.53 15.36
N ARG A 75 -3.89 6.65 14.92
CA ARG A 75 -2.79 7.17 15.76
C ARG A 75 -2.68 8.69 15.74
N TYR A 76 -3.07 9.36 14.64
CA TYR A 76 -2.95 10.81 14.50
C TYR A 76 -4.25 11.60 14.72
N VAL A 77 -5.44 10.98 14.71
CA VAL A 77 -6.69 11.68 15.06
C VAL A 77 -6.72 12.12 16.53
N ASN A 78 -6.00 11.42 17.43
CA ASN A 78 -5.82 11.86 18.82
C ASN A 78 -4.69 12.89 19.01
N ALA A 79 -3.85 13.14 17.99
CA ALA A 79 -2.71 14.06 18.05
C ALA A 79 -2.92 15.23 17.07
N ALA A 80 -3.92 16.07 17.37
CA ALA A 80 -4.11 17.43 16.84
C ALA A 80 -4.26 17.57 15.31
N ALA A 81 -5.50 17.79 14.85
CA ALA A 81 -5.93 18.67 13.75
C ALA A 81 -4.89 19.14 12.69
N GLY A 82 -4.10 18.23 12.11
CA GLY A 82 -3.07 18.54 11.10
C GLY A 82 -3.56 18.24 9.68
N VAL A 83 -3.17 19.09 8.72
CA VAL A 83 -3.42 18.84 7.29
C VAL A 83 -2.71 17.55 6.87
N PRO A 84 -3.35 16.61 6.13
CA PRO A 84 -2.75 15.31 5.79
C PRO A 84 -1.37 15.37 5.12
N ALA A 85 -1.08 16.45 4.39
CA ALA A 85 0.24 16.72 3.82
C ALA A 85 1.36 16.81 4.87
N GLN A 86 1.06 17.21 6.10
CA GLN A 86 2.02 17.39 7.19
C GLN A 86 2.27 16.09 7.99
N MET A 87 1.47 15.05 7.77
CA MET A 87 1.66 13.75 8.44
C MET A 87 2.80 12.92 7.84
N TYR A 88 3.21 13.24 6.61
CA TYR A 88 4.20 12.45 5.87
C TYR A 88 5.43 13.27 5.53
N ASN A 89 6.59 12.65 5.69
CA ASN A 89 7.88 13.17 5.28
C ASN A 89 8.54 12.24 4.26
N SER A 90 9.73 12.61 3.79
CA SER A 90 10.49 11.81 2.83
C SER A 90 10.75 10.38 3.31
N ARG A 91 11.05 10.19 4.60
CA ARG A 91 11.28 8.86 5.19
C ARG A 91 10.02 8.00 5.13
N SER A 92 8.89 8.51 5.60
CA SER A 92 7.63 7.75 5.57
C SER A 92 7.20 7.46 4.14
N ALA A 93 7.31 8.43 3.23
CA ALA A 93 6.93 8.24 1.83
C ALA A 93 7.82 7.21 1.11
N LYS A 94 9.14 7.23 1.35
CA LYS A 94 10.07 6.23 0.84
C LYS A 94 9.74 4.82 1.37
N MET A 95 9.46 4.71 2.66
CA MET A 95 9.08 3.44 3.28
C MET A 95 7.78 2.88 2.68
N HIS A 96 6.75 3.71 2.48
CA HIS A 96 5.51 3.26 1.85
C HIS A 96 5.74 2.84 0.39
N LEU A 97 6.58 3.57 -0.35
CA LEU A 97 6.96 3.16 -1.71
C LEU A 97 7.64 1.78 -1.70
N ASP A 98 8.57 1.54 -0.76
CA ASP A 98 9.27 0.24 -0.64
C ASP A 98 8.32 -0.90 -0.26
N CYS A 99 7.34 -0.64 0.62
CA CYS A 99 6.27 -1.59 0.92
C CYS A 99 5.45 -1.92 -0.33
N ALA A 100 5.08 -0.90 -1.13
CA ALA A 100 4.32 -1.11 -2.35
C ALA A 100 5.11 -1.91 -3.39
N GLU A 101 6.42 -1.65 -3.52
CA GLU A 101 7.32 -2.43 -4.36
C GLU A 101 7.40 -3.89 -3.92
N ALA A 102 7.51 -4.16 -2.61
CA ALA A 102 7.53 -5.53 -2.08
C ALA A 102 6.23 -6.29 -2.42
N VAL A 103 5.06 -5.66 -2.24
CA VAL A 103 3.76 -6.23 -2.60
C VAL A 103 3.70 -6.52 -4.11
N MET A 104 4.07 -5.55 -4.94
CA MET A 104 4.06 -5.67 -6.41
C MET A 104 4.98 -6.78 -6.92
N GLN A 105 6.18 -6.92 -6.34
CA GLN A 105 7.11 -7.99 -6.72
C GLN A 105 6.56 -9.36 -6.33
N TRP A 106 5.97 -9.47 -5.15
CA TRP A 106 5.39 -10.73 -4.70
C TRP A 106 4.18 -11.14 -5.52
N THR A 107 3.25 -10.23 -5.84
CA THR A 107 2.07 -10.54 -6.66
C THR A 107 2.47 -10.97 -8.07
N ARG A 108 3.45 -10.30 -8.70
CA ARG A 108 3.99 -10.71 -10.00
C ARG A 108 4.55 -12.13 -9.96
N LYS A 109 5.35 -12.47 -8.95
CA LYS A 109 5.89 -13.83 -8.79
C LYS A 109 4.78 -14.86 -8.58
N SER A 110 3.73 -14.49 -7.84
CA SER A 110 2.59 -15.37 -7.54
C SER A 110 1.66 -15.59 -8.73
N LEU A 111 1.65 -14.70 -9.73
CA LEU A 111 0.90 -14.86 -10.99
C LEU A 111 1.61 -15.76 -12.00
N LEU A 112 2.91 -15.95 -11.86
CA LEU A 112 3.73 -16.79 -12.75
C LEU A 112 3.81 -18.25 -12.27
N LYS A 113 3.19 -18.57 -11.14
CA LYS A 113 3.05 -19.91 -10.59
C LYS A 113 1.67 -20.46 -10.92
#